data_AF-A0AAN5D6R6-F1
#
_entry.id   AF-A0AAN5D6R6-F1
#
_cell.length_a   1.000
_cell.length_b   1.000
_cell.length_c   1.000
_cell.angle_alpha   90.00
_cell.angle_beta   90.00
_cell.angle_gamma   90.00
#
_symmetry.space_group_name_H-M   'P 1'
#
loop_
_entity.id
_entity.type
_entity.pdbx_description
1 polymer ?
#
loop_
_entity_poly.entity_id
_entity_poly.type
_entity_poly.pdbx_seq_one_letter_code
_entity_poly.pdbx_strand_id
1 'polypeptide(L)' 'SLQYHIKTHMEKEEDRLPFKCNECDKRFSSKANLAAHENSHLVDGDTGKKIYQCDVCDQMYGNKGALQKHILMHIG' A
#
# COMPACT_ATOMS: atom_id res chain seq x y z
N SER A 1 0.53 -17.81 34.06
CA SER A 1 1.54 -17.03 34.81
C SER A 1 1.85 -15.74 34.06
N LEU A 2 2.35 -14.71 34.74
CA LEU A 2 2.77 -13.44 34.13
C LEU A 2 3.71 -13.62 32.92
N GLN A 3 4.53 -14.68 32.92
CA GLN A 3 5.38 -15.05 31.79
C GLN A 3 4.60 -15.43 30.51
N TYR A 4 3.47 -16.14 30.61
CA TYR A 4 2.63 -16.45 29.45
C TYR A 4 2.00 -15.19 28.85
N HIS A 5 1.57 -14.26 29.70
CA HIS A 5 0.97 -12.99 29.28
C HIS A 5 1.98 -12.05 28.60
N ILE A 6 3.22 -11.99 29.09
CA ILE A 6 4.28 -11.19 28.44
C ILE A 6 4.71 -11.84 27.12
N LYS A 7 4.76 -13.18 27.03
CA LYS A 7 5.12 -13.89 25.80
C LYS A 7 4.14 -13.59 24.66
N THR A 8 2.83 -13.56 24.94
CA THR A 8 1.85 -13.14 23.94
C THR A 8 1.90 -11.63 23.68
N HIS A 9 2.21 -10.79 24.67
CA HIS A 9 2.37 -9.35 24.44
C HIS A 9 3.62 -9.00 23.61
N MET A 10 4.66 -9.85 23.63
CA MET A 10 5.93 -9.70 22.91
C MET A 10 6.00 -10.48 21.59
N GLU A 11 4.92 -11.14 21.16
CA GLU A 11 4.85 -11.66 19.80
C GLU A 11 5.09 -10.50 18.83
N LYS A 12 6.08 -10.65 17.94
CA LYS A 12 6.42 -9.59 16.99
C LYS A 12 5.17 -9.31 16.17
N GLU A 13 4.89 -8.04 15.89
CA GLU A 13 3.78 -7.68 15.00
C GLU A 13 3.85 -8.44 13.66
N GLU A 14 5.05 -8.80 13.22
CA GLU A 14 5.30 -9.59 12.02
C GLU A 14 4.71 -11.01 12.07
N ASP A 15 4.60 -11.61 13.26
CA ASP A 15 4.02 -12.94 13.44
C ASP A 15 2.48 -12.90 13.42
N ARG A 16 1.90 -11.77 13.81
CA ARG A 16 0.44 -11.55 13.85
C ARG A 16 -0.11 -10.90 12.58
N LEU A 17 0.71 -10.07 11.95
CA LEU A 17 0.43 -9.31 10.74
C LEU A 17 1.56 -9.57 9.73
N PRO A 18 1.63 -10.78 9.15
CA PRO A 18 2.73 -11.18 8.29
C PRO A 18 2.75 -10.45 6.94
N PHE A 19 1.67 -9.76 6.58
CA PHE A 19 1.54 -9.09 5.29
C PHE A 19 1.80 -7.59 5.43
N LYS A 20 2.95 -7.10 4.96
CA LYS A 20 3.30 -5.68 4.93
C LYS A 20 2.89 -5.05 3.60
N CYS A 21 2.39 -3.81 3.62
CA CYS A 21 2.20 -3.01 2.42
C CYS A 21 3.55 -2.57 1.82
N ASN A 22 3.64 -2.51 0.49
CA ASN A 22 4.86 -2.05 -0.19
C ASN A 22 4.99 -0.52 -0.21
N GLU A 23 3.87 0.20 -0.19
CA GLU A 23 3.84 1.67 -0.27
C GLU A 23 3.87 2.36 1.11
N CYS A 24 3.63 1.62 2.20
CA CYS A 24 3.64 2.17 3.56
C CYS A 24 3.94 1.10 4.62
N ASP A 25 4.16 1.50 5.88
CA ASP A 25 4.53 0.56 6.94
C ASP A 25 3.35 -0.22 7.57
N LYS A 26 2.14 -0.10 7.03
CA LYS A 26 0.97 -0.84 7.54
C LYS A 26 1.09 -2.33 7.29
N ARG A 27 0.68 -3.13 8.29
CA ARG A 27 0.66 -4.59 8.25
C ARG A 27 -0.76 -5.14 8.44
N PHE A 28 -1.01 -6.32 7.86
CA PHE A 28 -2.31 -6.96 7.82
C PHE A 28 -2.21 -8.45 8.18
N SER A 29 -3.28 -8.98 8.77
CA SER A 29 -3.39 -10.39 9.16
C SER A 29 -3.73 -11.32 8.00
N SER A 30 -4.19 -10.77 6.86
CA SER A 30 -4.57 -11.55 5.68
C SER A 30 -4.19 -10.85 4.38
N LYS A 31 -3.94 -11.64 3.32
CA LYS A 31 -3.73 -11.12 1.96
C LYS A 31 -4.93 -10.35 1.41
N ALA A 32 -6.16 -10.75 1.77
CA ALA A 32 -7.37 -10.06 1.34
C ALA A 32 -7.44 -8.63 1.90
N ASN A 33 -7.10 -8.46 3.19
CA ASN A 33 -7.06 -7.15 3.83
C ASN A 33 -5.94 -6.28 3.26
N LEU A 34 -4.76 -6.87 3.00
CA LEU A 34 -3.67 -6.18 2.31
C LEU A 34 -4.10 -5.71 0.92
N ALA A 35 -4.70 -6.57 0.09
CA ALA A 35 -5.13 -6.21 -1.26
C ALA A 35 -6.19 -5.10 -1.26
N ALA A 36 -7.15 -5.14 -0.33
CA ALA A 36 -8.12 -4.06 -0.17
C ALA A 36 -7.44 -2.74 0.24
N HIS A 37 -6.44 -2.80 1.11
CA HIS A 37 -5.65 -1.64 1.49
C HIS A 37 -4.79 -1.10 0.34
N GLU A 38 -4.12 -1.94 -0.44
CA GLU A 38 -3.33 -1.51 -1.60
C GLU A 38 -4.20 -0.79 -2.64
N ASN A 39 -5.45 -1.24 -2.82
CA ASN A 39 -6.42 -0.52 -3.65
C ASN A 39 -6.74 0.88 -3.12
N SER A 40 -6.61 1.12 -1.80
CA SER A 40 -6.82 2.46 -1.23
C SER A 40 -5.75 3.47 -1.65
N HIS A 41 -4.54 3.00 -1.98
CA HIS A 41 -3.47 3.86 -2.54
C HIS A 41 -3.73 4.23 -4.00
N LEU A 42 -4.61 3.49 -4.68
CA LEU A 42 -5.04 3.78 -6.05
C LEU A 42 -6.23 4.73 -6.09
N VAL A 43 -6.63 5.33 -4.97
CA VAL A 43 -7.75 6.27 -4.89
C VAL A 43 -7.27 7.56 -4.24
N ASP A 44 -7.62 8.68 -4.85
CA ASP A 44 -7.39 10.00 -4.28
C ASP A 44 -8.25 10.19 -3.03
N GLY A 45 -7.62 10.47 -1.89
CA GLY A 45 -8.30 10.54 -0.59
C GLY A 45 -9.35 11.65 -0.48
N ASP A 46 -9.19 12.73 -1.25
CA ASP A 46 -10.09 13.89 -1.22
C ASP A 46 -11.29 13.70 -2.15
N THR A 47 -11.06 13.16 -3.35
CA THR A 47 -12.11 13.05 -4.39
C THR A 47 -12.69 11.65 -4.53
N GLY A 48 -12.08 10.63 -3.92
CA GLY A 48 -12.48 9.22 -4.05
C GLY A 48 -12.33 8.68 -5.47
N LYS A 49 -11.56 9.36 -6.33
CA LYS A 49 -11.35 8.95 -7.73
C LYS A 49 -10.13 8.06 -7.86
N LYS A 50 -10.22 7.08 -8.74
CA LYS A 50 -9.08 6.22 -9.07
C LYS A 50 -7.95 7.06 -9.67
N ILE A 51 -6.74 6.90 -9.13
CA ILE A 51 -5.49 7.49 -9.63
C ILE A 51 -4.60 6.43 -10.27
N TYR A 52 -3.64 6.92 -11.05
CA TYR A 52 -2.71 6.12 -11.83
C TYR A 52 -1.28 6.64 -11.54
N GLN A 53 -0.49 5.83 -10.83
CA GLN A 53 0.90 6.15 -10.50
C GLN A 53 1.84 5.74 -11.65
N CYS A 54 2.94 6.46 -11.82
CA CYS A 54 4.01 6.08 -12.74
C CYS A 54 4.90 5.01 -12.11
N ASP A 55 5.29 3.99 -12.89
CA ASP A 55 6.17 2.92 -12.40
C ASP A 55 7.65 3.33 -12.34
N VAL A 56 7.99 4.51 -12.88
CA VAL A 56 9.37 5.03 -12.94
C VAL A 56 9.60 6.12 -11.89
N CYS A 57 8.55 6.82 -11.47
CA CYS A 57 8.63 7.86 -10.44
C CYS A 57 7.30 8.00 -9.69
N ASP A 58 7.31 8.69 -8.55
CA ASP A 58 6.15 8.76 -7.66
C ASP A 58 5.03 9.72 -8.11
N GLN A 59 4.98 10.06 -9.41
CA GLN A 59 3.95 10.95 -9.95
C GLN A 59 2.63 10.20 -10.16
N MET A 60 1.53 10.83 -9.72
CA MET A 60 0.17 10.30 -9.79
C MET A 60 -0.72 11.14 -10.70
N TYR A 61 -1.60 10.47 -11.44
CA TYR A 61 -2.48 11.08 -12.42
C TYR A 61 -3.93 10.65 -12.20
N GLY A 62 -4.89 11.57 -12.32
CA GLY A 62 -6.32 11.25 -12.21
C GLY A 62 -6.91 10.50 -13.42
N ASN A 63 -6.12 10.26 -14.48
CA ASN A 63 -6.55 9.46 -15.62
C ASN A 63 -5.36 8.79 -16.35
N LYS A 64 -5.64 7.68 -17.04
CA LYS A 64 -4.65 6.88 -17.77
C LYS A 64 -3.97 7.65 -18.91
N GLY A 65 -4.70 8.54 -19.62
CA GLY A 65 -4.15 9.29 -20.75
C GLY A 65 -3.06 10.28 -20.33
N ALA A 66 -3.22 10.92 -19.17
CA ALA A 66 -2.21 11.80 -18.59
C ALA A 66 -0.95 11.01 -18.17
N LEU A 67 -1.12 9.85 -17.53
CA LEU A 67 0.00 8.97 -17.20
C LEU A 67 0.74 8.50 -18.45
N GLN A 68 0.03 8.09 -19.51
CA GLN A 68 0.67 7.63 -20.76
C GLN A 68 1.54 8.72 -21.39
N LYS A 69 1.03 9.96 -21.47
CA LYS A 69 1.80 11.10 -21.95
C LYS A 69 3.03 11.36 -21.09
N HIS A 70 2.91 11.21 -19.77
CA HIS A 70 4.03 11.35 -18.86
C HIS A 70 5.10 10.27 -19.08
N ILE A 71 4.71 9.00 -19.24
CA ILE A 71 5.64 7.90 -19.47
C ILE A 71 6.50 8.13 -20.72
N LEU A 72 5.94 8.75 -21.76
CA LEU A 72 6.70 9.10 -22.97
C LEU A 72 7.88 10.04 -22.69
N MET A 73 7.83 10.84 -21.61
CA MET A 73 8.95 11.71 -21.21
C MET A 73 10.12 10.94 -20.60
N HIS A 74 9.89 9.74 -20.05
CA HIS A 74 10.97 8.88 -19.52
C HIS A 74 11.72 8.10 -20.60
N ILE A 75 11.10 7.92 -21.76
CA ILE A 75 11.66 7.18 -22.91
C ILE A 75 12.42 8.14 -23.85
N GLY A 76 12.42 9.44 -23.56
CA GLY A 76 13.08 10.50 -24.34
C GLY A 76 14.59 10.40 -24.34
#